data_AF-A0A2U3NI57-F1
#
_entry.id   AF-A0A2U3NI57-F1
#
_cell.length_a   1.000
_cell.length_b   1.000
_cell.length_c   1.000
_cell.angle_alpha   90.00
_cell.angle_beta   90.00
_cell.angle_gamma   90.00
#
_symmetry.space_group_name_H-M   'P 1'
#
loop_
_entity.id
_entity.type
_entity.pdbx_description
1 polymer ?
#
loop_
_entity_poly.entity_id
_entity_poly.type
_entity_poly.pdbx_seq_one_letter_code
_entity_poly.pdbx_strand_id
1 'polypeptide(L)' 'VTAGLVGELGFETVDAGELTPARLLEPYGPLWIHLALRRRSGTSFGFGLLRGRY' A
#
# COMPACT_ATOMS: atom_id res chain seq x y z
N VAL A 1 5.30 -13.13 11.81
CA VAL A 1 6.51 -12.33 12.18
C VAL A 1 6.50 -10.97 11.47
N THR A 2 6.38 -10.95 10.14
CA THR A 2 6.37 -9.71 9.32
C THR A 2 5.29 -8.70 9.72
N ALA A 3 4.06 -9.14 9.99
CA ALA A 3 2.99 -8.24 10.43
C ALA A 3 3.28 -7.53 11.76
N GLY A 4 3.96 -8.20 12.70
CA GLY A 4 4.32 -7.60 14.00
C GLY A 4 5.30 -6.43 13.85
N LEU A 5 6.32 -6.59 13.01
CA LEU A 5 7.31 -5.54 12.72
C LEU A 5 6.69 -4.32 12.03
N VAL A 6 5.74 -4.55 11.12
CA VAL A 6 5.03 -3.47 10.44
C VAL A 6 4.13 -2.70 11.43
N GLY A 7 3.51 -3.41 12.38
CA GLY A 7 2.79 -2.80 13.49
C GLY A 7 3.69 -1.95 14.40
N GLU A 8 4.90 -2.43 14.72
CA GLU A 8 5.88 -1.68 15.52
C GLU A 8 6.36 -0.39 14.82
N LEU A 9 6.37 -0.37 13.49
CA LEU A 9 6.64 0.84 12.69
C LEU A 9 5.47 1.84 12.67
N GLY A 10 4.35 1.52 13.32
CA GLY A 10 3.17 2.38 13.42
C GLY A 10 2.18 2.26 12.25
N PHE A 11 2.30 1.23 11.41
CA PHE A 11 1.37 0.98 10.31
C PHE A 11 0.26 0.00 10.72
N GLU A 12 -0.95 0.23 10.22
CA GLU A 12 -2.03 -0.77 10.29
C GLU A 12 -1.77 -1.88 9.27
N THR A 13 -1.59 -3.10 9.75
CA THR A 13 -1.49 -4.28 8.88
C THR A 13 -2.87 -4.80 8.51
N VAL A 14 -3.14 -4.92 7.21
CA VAL A 14 -4.35 -5.57 6.69
C VAL A 14 -3.93 -6.90 6.07
N ASP A 15 -4.53 -7.99 6.55
CA ASP A 15 -4.37 -9.30 5.94
C ASP A 15 -5.14 -9.33 4.61
N ALA A 16 -4.40 -9.45 3.50
CA ALA A 16 -4.95 -9.54 2.16
C ALA A 16 -5.35 -10.97 1.77
N GLY A 17 -5.11 -11.95 2.64
CA GLY A 17 -5.30 -13.38 2.39
C GLY A 17 -4.04 -14.04 1.84
N GLU A 18 -4.25 -15.18 1.16
CA GLU A 18 -3.19 -15.98 0.55
C GLU A 18 -2.44 -15.23 -0.57
N LEU A 19 -1.51 -15.92 -1.24
CA LEU A 19 -0.65 -15.30 -2.26
C LEU A 19 -1.41 -14.80 -3.50
N THR A 20 -2.54 -15.39 -3.86
CA THR A 20 -3.32 -15.02 -5.06
C THR A 20 -3.64 -13.52 -5.14
N PRO A 21 -4.12 -12.87 -4.06
CA PRO A 21 -4.26 -11.42 -3.93
C PRO A 21 -3.02 -10.58 -4.28
N ALA A 22 -1.79 -11.11 -4.23
CA ALA A 22 -0.58 -10.35 -4.57
C ALA A 22 -0.64 -9.77 -5.99
N ARG A 23 -1.28 -10.48 -6.93
CA ARG A 23 -1.50 -9.98 -8.31
C ARG A 23 -2.31 -8.68 -8.36
N LEU A 24 -3.17 -8.43 -7.36
CA LEU A 24 -3.93 -7.18 -7.24
C LEU A 24 -3.06 -6.05 -6.69
N LEU A 25 -2.07 -6.37 -5.87
CA LEU A 25 -1.15 -5.40 -5.25
C LEU A 25 0.01 -5.02 -6.19
N GLU A 26 0.50 -5.95 -7.00
CA GLU A 26 1.57 -5.71 -8.00
C GLU A 26 1.38 -4.43 -8.83
N PRO A 27 0.20 -4.14 -9.44
CA PRO A 27 0.02 -2.94 -10.25
C PRO A 27 0.10 -1.62 -9.47
N TYR A 28 -0.02 -1.63 -8.14
CA TYR A 28 0.11 -0.42 -7.33
C TYR A 28 1.54 0.14 -7.35
N GLY A 29 2.56 -0.71 -7.48
CA GLY A 29 3.97 -0.28 -7.56
C GLY A 29 4.25 0.60 -8.79
N PRO A 30 4.02 0.10 -10.02
CA PRO A 30 4.16 0.90 -11.23
C PRO A 30 3.26 2.13 -11.25
N LEU A 31 2.04 2.04 -10.71
CA LEU A 31 1.14 3.18 -10.58
C LEU A 31 1.74 4.26 -9.68
N TRP A 32 2.28 3.88 -8.52
CA TRP A 32 2.97 4.82 -7.62
C TRP A 32 4.16 5.49 -8.31
N ILE A 33 5.00 4.71 -9.01
CA ILE A 33 6.16 5.26 -9.76
C ILE A 33 5.70 6.25 -10.82
N HIS A 34 4.63 5.92 -11.55
CA HIS A 34 4.06 6.81 -12.55
C HIS A 34 3.57 8.12 -11.92
N LEU A 35 2.84 8.04 -10.82
CA LEU A 35 2.34 9.23 -10.12
C LEU A 35 3.50 10.08 -9.56
N ALA A 36 4.48 9.45 -8.93
CA ALA A 36 5.65 10.12 -8.36
C ALA A 36 6.49 10.84 -9.43
N LEU A 37 6.83 10.13 -10.51
CA LEU A 37 7.80 10.62 -11.51
C LEU A 37 7.14 11.31 -12.71
N ARG A 38 6.04 10.77 -13.24
CA ARG A 38 5.38 11.29 -14.46
C ARG A 38 4.34 12.35 -14.14
N ARG A 39 3.67 12.24 -12.98
CA ARG A 39 2.65 13.21 -12.55
C ARG A 39 3.17 14.24 -11.55
N ARG A 40 4.48 14.22 -11.24
CA ARG A 40 5.17 15.17 -10.35
C ARG A 40 4.58 15.23 -8.94
N SER A 41 3.96 14.15 -8.47
CA SER A 41 3.43 14.07 -7.11
C SER A 41 4.53 13.95 -6.04
N GLY A 42 5.79 13.72 -6.45
CA GLY A 42 6.90 13.45 -5.53
C GLY A 42 6.82 12.03 -4.96
N THR A 43 7.76 11.66 -4.09
CA THR A 43 7.81 10.33 -3.46
C THR A 43 7.27 10.32 -2.03
N SER A 44 6.88 11.47 -1.49
CA SER A 44 6.42 11.63 -0.11
C SER A 44 4.91 11.37 0.04
N PHE A 45 4.38 10.35 -0.63
CA PHE A 45 2.98 9.93 -0.52
C PHE A 45 2.85 8.41 -0.69
N GLY A 46 1.71 7.86 -0.26
CA GLY A 46 1.37 6.45 -0.43
C GLY A 46 -0.13 6.27 -0.61
N PHE A 47 -0.56 5.03 -0.82
CA PHE A 47 -1.97 4.67 -0.85
C PHE A 47 -2.46 4.38 0.56
N GLY A 48 -3.65 4.89 0.90
CA GLY A 48 -4.30 4.65 2.19
C GLY A 48 -5.64 3.94 2.02
N LEU A 49 -5.94 3.00 2.91
CA LEU A 49 -7.26 2.38 2.99
C LEU A 49 -8.19 3.28 3.82
N LEU A 50 -9.12 3.98 3.17
CA LEU A 50 -10.12 4.78 3.86
C LEU A 50 -11.36 3.93 4.13
N ARG A 51 -11.72 3.77 5.41
CA ARG A 51 -12.98 3.12 5.80
C ARG A 51 -14.04 4.19 6.05
N GLY A 52 -15.04 4.25 5.17
CA GLY A 52 -16.22 5.09 5.38
C GLY A 52 -17.07 4.55 6.53
N ARG A 53 -17.62 5.43 7.36
CA ARG A 53 -18.62 5.07 8.37
C ARG A 53 -19.99 5.09 7.67
N TYR A 54 -20.48 3.91 7.33
CA TYR A 54 -21.86 3.73 6.88
C TYR A 54 -22.80 3.88 8.08
#